data_AF-A0A9X3B7K7-F1
#
_entry.id   AF-A0A9X3B7K7-F1
#
_cell.length_a   1.000
_cell.length_b   1.000
_cell.length_c   1.000
_cell.angle_alpha   90.00
_cell.angle_beta   90.00
_cell.angle_gamma   90.00
#
_symmetry.space_group_name_H-M   'P 1'
#
loop_
_entity.id
_entity.type
_entity.pdbx_description
1 polymer ?
#
loop_
_entity_poly.entity_id
_entity_poly.type
_entity_poly.pdbx_seq_one_letter_code
_entity_poly.pdbx_strand_id
1 'polypeptide(L)'
;MTVDKEKRRPVNFPPYKFDEEDRLIASQINGLKLSRIVNPKPFGPIFHFEINEQSTFQDVFEFLNSVPEEFEIQYFRPFSPEESVAGTIVIVQKVGSNYCFYNGSHGQDKIWKTITKDELLQELFTYRQHQSFGTIEVSRANKQPMIGQKAN
;
A
#
# COMPACT_ATOMS: atom_id res chain seq x y z
N MET A 1 -47.96 -0.26 -9.18
CA MET A 1 -46.83 0.65 -8.83
C MET A 1 -45.62 0.17 -9.61
N THR A 2 -45.27 0.89 -10.67
CA THR A 2 -44.11 0.60 -11.52
C THR A 2 -42.89 1.21 -10.85
N VAL A 3 -41.95 0.38 -10.39
CA VAL A 3 -40.67 0.84 -9.85
C VAL A 3 -39.82 1.27 -11.04
N ASP A 4 -39.60 2.57 -11.15
CA ASP A 4 -38.73 3.17 -12.16
C ASP A 4 -37.30 2.63 -11.95
N LYS A 5 -36.85 1.78 -12.87
CA LYS A 5 -35.44 1.38 -12.92
C LYS A 5 -34.69 2.54 -13.52
N GLU A 6 -34.22 3.47 -12.69
CA GLU A 6 -33.17 4.41 -13.09
C GLU A 6 -31.99 3.60 -13.62
N LYS A 7 -31.90 3.52 -14.96
CA LYS A 7 -30.74 3.01 -15.67
C LYS A 7 -29.56 3.87 -15.23
N ARG A 8 -28.72 3.32 -14.34
CA ARG A 8 -27.41 3.89 -14.00
C ARG A 8 -26.67 4.09 -15.32
N ARG A 9 -26.58 5.35 -15.76
CA ARG A 9 -25.77 5.69 -16.93
C ARG A 9 -24.32 5.34 -16.57
N PRO A 10 -23.56 4.67 -17.45
CA PRO A 10 -22.14 4.49 -17.22
C PRO A 10 -21.53 5.89 -17.10
N VAL A 11 -20.98 6.20 -15.92
CA VAL A 11 -20.24 7.44 -15.71
C VAL A 11 -18.99 7.32 -16.55
N ASN A 12 -18.97 8.04 -17.66
CA ASN A 12 -17.88 8.01 -18.61
C ASN A 12 -16.73 8.84 -18.02
N PHE A 13 -15.99 8.27 -17.06
CA PHE A 13 -14.83 8.92 -16.50
C PHE A 13 -13.76 9.04 -17.59
N PRO A 14 -13.30 10.25 -17.94
CA PRO A 14 -12.24 10.42 -18.91
C PRO A 14 -11.00 9.60 -18.48
N PRO A 15 -10.21 9.06 -19.41
CA PRO A 15 -8.92 8.48 -19.07
C PRO A 15 -8.06 9.51 -18.36
N TYR A 16 -7.82 9.29 -17.07
CA TYR A 16 -6.83 10.04 -16.32
C TYR A 16 -5.49 9.88 -17.03
N LYS A 17 -4.83 11.01 -17.31
CA LYS A 17 -3.51 11.05 -17.93
C LYS A 17 -2.48 11.09 -16.81
N PHE A 18 -1.57 10.12 -16.82
CA PHE A 18 -0.35 10.19 -16.01
C PHE A 18 0.45 11.42 -16.44
N ASP A 19 0.48 12.43 -15.59
CA ASP A 19 0.98 13.75 -15.92
C ASP A 19 2.31 14.05 -15.22
N GLU A 20 2.70 15.32 -15.22
CA GLU A 20 3.96 15.78 -14.64
C GLU A 20 3.96 15.69 -13.10
N GLU A 21 2.79 15.85 -12.45
CA GLU A 21 2.66 15.74 -11.00
C GLU A 21 2.91 14.30 -10.56
N ASP A 22 2.32 13.33 -11.26
CA ASP A 22 2.52 11.91 -10.92
C ASP A 22 3.98 11.45 -11.12
N ARG A 23 4.67 11.99 -12.14
CA ARG A 23 6.11 11.76 -12.35
C ARG A 23 6.94 12.34 -11.23
N LEU A 24 6.59 13.56 -10.80
CA LEU A 24 7.26 14.23 -9.69
C LEU A 24 7.12 13.39 -8.42
N ILE A 25 5.91 12.95 -8.10
CA ILE A 25 5.62 12.08 -6.95
C ILE A 25 6.42 10.77 -7.04
N ALA A 26 6.40 10.09 -8.19
CA ALA A 26 7.16 8.85 -8.38
C ALA A 26 8.68 9.07 -8.19
N SER A 27 9.20 10.23 -8.60
CA SER A 27 10.62 10.57 -8.46
C SER A 27 11.03 10.95 -7.03
N GLN A 28 10.07 11.27 -6.16
CA GLN A 28 10.33 11.59 -4.76
C GLN A 28 10.55 10.31 -3.94
N ILE A 29 9.97 9.19 -4.36
CA ILE A 29 10.14 7.88 -3.69
C ILE A 29 11.42 7.22 -4.19
N ASN A 30 12.34 6.96 -3.27
CA ASN A 30 13.70 6.49 -3.51
C ASN A 30 13.93 5.10 -2.87
N GLY A 31 15.16 4.58 -3.00
CA GLY A 31 15.57 3.31 -2.38
C GLY A 31 15.16 2.07 -3.18
N LEU A 32 13.86 1.86 -3.42
CA LEU A 32 13.36 0.73 -4.21
C LEU A 32 13.17 1.08 -5.69
N LYS A 33 13.35 0.09 -6.56
CA LYS A 33 13.18 0.25 -8.00
C LYS A 33 11.69 0.31 -8.35
N LEU A 34 11.26 1.40 -8.98
CA LEU A 34 9.94 1.51 -9.58
C LEU A 34 9.80 0.51 -10.75
N SER A 35 8.79 -0.35 -10.70
CA SER A 35 8.56 -1.41 -11.69
C SER A 35 7.48 -1.03 -12.70
N ARG A 36 6.34 -0.52 -12.23
CA ARG A 36 5.23 -0.08 -13.08
C ARG A 36 4.30 0.89 -12.36
N ILE A 37 3.42 1.51 -13.13
CA ILE A 37 2.36 2.37 -12.63
C ILE A 37 1.03 1.86 -13.18
N VAL A 38 0.07 1.60 -12.30
CA VAL A 38 -1.26 1.13 -12.66
C VAL A 38 -2.27 2.21 -12.32
N ASN A 39 -3.27 2.36 -13.19
CA ASN A 39 -4.35 3.32 -13.00
C ASN A 39 -5.71 2.61 -13.06
N PRO A 40 -6.19 2.08 -11.93
CA PRO A 40 -7.51 1.49 -11.86
C PRO A 40 -8.53 2.62 -11.76
N LYS A 41 -9.21 2.98 -12.84
CA LYS A 41 -10.34 3.93 -12.77
C LYS A 41 -11.41 3.41 -11.79
N PRO A 42 -12.02 4.26 -10.94
CA PRO A 42 -11.92 5.73 -10.85
C PRO A 42 -10.86 6.25 -9.86
N PHE A 43 -9.89 5.45 -9.46
CA PHE A 43 -8.91 5.77 -8.41
C PHE A 43 -7.67 6.50 -8.96
N GLY A 44 -6.86 7.07 -8.07
CA GLY A 44 -5.56 7.66 -8.40
C GLY A 44 -4.52 6.61 -8.82
N PRO A 45 -3.32 7.05 -9.25
CA PRO A 45 -2.26 6.13 -9.65
C PRO A 45 -1.79 5.25 -8.48
N ILE A 46 -1.45 4.01 -8.81
CA ILE A 46 -0.78 3.05 -7.93
C ILE A 46 0.63 2.84 -8.48
N PHE A 47 1.63 3.19 -7.68
CA PHE A 47 3.04 2.99 -7.99
C PHE A 47 3.49 1.64 -7.45
N HIS A 48 4.07 0.81 -8.31
CA HIS A 48 4.60 -0.49 -7.90
C HIS A 48 6.12 -0.43 -7.79
N PHE A 49 6.64 -0.86 -6.66
CA PHE A 49 8.08 -0.95 -6.37
C PHE A 49 8.50 -2.42 -6.21
N GLU A 50 9.64 -2.78 -6.77
CA GLU A 50 10.24 -4.11 -6.61
C GLU A 50 10.98 -4.20 -5.28
N ILE A 51 10.74 -5.29 -4.55
CA ILE A 51 11.50 -5.68 -3.36
C ILE A 51 11.79 -7.18 -3.45
N ASN A 52 13.07 -7.54 -3.38
CA ASN A 52 13.53 -8.92 -3.55
C ASN A 52 14.83 -9.16 -2.76
N GLU A 53 15.44 -10.33 -2.92
CA GLU A 53 16.68 -10.71 -2.20
C GLU A 53 17.88 -9.77 -2.46
N GLN A 54 17.90 -9.08 -3.60
CA GLN A 54 18.94 -8.10 -3.95
C GLN A 54 18.73 -6.75 -3.27
N SER A 55 17.50 -6.44 -2.82
CA SER A 55 17.21 -5.22 -2.08
C SER A 55 17.96 -5.22 -0.76
N THR A 56 18.72 -4.16 -0.53
CA THR A 56 19.51 -3.96 0.68
C THR A 56 18.66 -3.38 1.80
N PHE A 57 19.17 -3.43 3.03
CA PHE A 57 18.50 -2.81 4.18
C PHE A 57 18.41 -1.29 4.00
N GLN A 58 19.44 -0.69 3.38
CA GLN A 58 19.47 0.74 3.06
C GLN A 58 18.40 1.11 2.03
N ASP A 59 18.19 0.28 1.01
CA ASP A 59 17.17 0.50 -0.03
C ASP A 59 15.77 0.60 0.60
N VAL A 60 15.44 -0.33 1.50
CA VAL A 60 14.15 -0.35 2.20
C VAL A 60 14.03 0.83 3.17
N PHE A 61 15.12 1.19 3.85
CA PHE A 61 15.15 2.35 4.75
C PHE A 61 14.92 3.67 4.01
N GLU A 62 15.57 3.87 2.85
CA GLU A 62 15.39 5.04 1.99
C GLU A 62 13.98 5.10 1.42
N PHE A 63 13.44 3.95 1.01
CA PHE A 63 12.05 3.85 0.58
C PHE A 63 11.07 4.32 1.64
N LEU A 64 11.13 3.76 2.86
CA LEU A 64 10.25 4.19 3.95
C LEU A 64 10.41 5.67 4.32
N ASN A 65 11.58 6.26 4.14
CA ASN A 65 11.79 7.69 4.41
C ASN A 65 11.25 8.63 3.32
N SER A 66 11.12 8.11 2.11
CA SER A 66 10.80 8.91 0.93
C SER A 66 9.33 8.84 0.52
N VAL A 67 8.58 7.87 1.03
CA VAL A 67 7.12 7.81 0.87
C VAL A 67 6.46 8.99 1.59
N PRO A 68 5.69 9.85 0.89
CA PRO A 68 5.02 11.00 1.51
C PRO A 68 3.90 10.56 2.48
N GLU A 69 3.57 11.42 3.45
CA GLU A 69 2.62 11.10 4.54
C GLU A 69 1.17 10.92 4.06
N GLU A 70 0.81 11.53 2.93
CA GLU A 70 -0.50 11.37 2.31
C GLU A 70 -0.65 10.05 1.53
N PHE A 71 0.37 9.18 1.54
CA PHE A 71 0.37 7.89 0.87
C PHE A 71 0.22 6.72 1.83
N GLU A 72 -0.33 5.64 1.31
CA GLU A 72 -0.33 4.33 1.93
C GLU A 72 0.55 3.36 1.15
N ILE A 73 1.18 2.46 1.90
CA ILE A 73 2.02 1.37 1.42
C ILE A 73 1.21 0.08 1.58
N GLN A 74 1.06 -0.68 0.52
CA GLN A 74 0.39 -1.98 0.53
C GLN A 74 1.36 -3.07 0.09
N TYR A 75 1.37 -4.19 0.83
CA TYR A 75 2.19 -5.36 0.50
C TYR A 75 1.53 -6.64 0.99
N PHE A 76 1.94 -7.79 0.44
CA PHE A 76 1.48 -9.09 0.89
C PHE A 76 2.40 -9.62 1.98
N ARG A 77 1.92 -9.80 3.21
CA ARG A 77 2.61 -10.54 4.26
C ARG A 77 2.47 -12.05 4.00
N PRO A 78 3.56 -12.80 3.80
CA PRO A 78 3.52 -14.25 3.56
C PRO A 78 2.90 -15.03 4.73
N PHE A 79 2.43 -16.25 4.45
CA PHE A 79 1.98 -17.18 5.47
C PHE A 79 3.13 -17.50 6.45
N SER A 80 2.85 -17.43 7.76
CA SER A 80 3.75 -17.91 8.81
C SER A 80 3.25 -19.25 9.34
N PRO A 81 3.92 -20.38 9.02
CA PRO A 81 3.56 -21.69 9.55
C PRO A 81 3.68 -21.77 11.07
N GLU A 82 4.70 -21.10 11.64
CA GLU A 82 4.99 -21.12 13.07
C GLU A 82 3.90 -20.42 13.87
N GLU A 83 3.39 -19.31 13.37
CA GLU A 83 2.32 -18.54 14.02
C GLU A 83 0.92 -19.00 13.60
N SER A 84 0.82 -19.90 12.62
CA SER A 84 -0.44 -20.28 11.96
C SER A 84 -1.23 -19.07 11.43
N VAL A 85 -0.51 -18.04 10.97
CA VAL A 85 -1.09 -16.79 10.46
C VAL A 85 -1.16 -16.87 8.94
N ALA A 86 -2.41 -16.89 8.42
CA ALA A 86 -2.70 -16.84 6.99
C ALA A 86 -2.01 -15.63 6.32
N GLY A 87 -1.49 -15.84 5.11
CA GLY A 87 -0.95 -14.75 4.31
C GLY A 87 -2.00 -13.66 4.10
N THR A 88 -1.59 -12.40 4.21
CA THR A 88 -2.53 -11.28 4.27
C THR A 88 -2.00 -10.04 3.58
N ILE A 89 -2.89 -9.26 2.97
CA ILE A 89 -2.52 -7.93 2.50
C ILE A 89 -2.42 -7.01 3.72
N VAL A 90 -1.32 -6.28 3.81
CA VAL A 90 -1.10 -5.29 4.86
C VAL A 90 -1.13 -3.91 4.21
N ILE A 91 -1.89 -3.00 4.81
CA ILE A 91 -1.95 -1.60 4.42
C ILE A 91 -1.32 -0.80 5.55
N VAL A 92 -0.38 0.07 5.22
CA VAL A 92 0.42 0.85 6.16
C VAL A 92 0.38 2.33 5.78
N GLN A 93 0.21 3.20 6.76
CA GLN A 93 0.23 4.66 6.59
C GLN A 93 1.13 5.29 7.65
N LYS A 94 1.88 6.32 7.26
CA LYS A 94 2.76 7.05 8.17
C LYS A 94 1.93 7.94 9.10
N VAL A 95 2.25 7.95 10.39
CA VAL A 95 1.60 8.77 11.42
C VAL A 95 2.66 9.35 12.33
N GLY A 96 3.05 10.59 12.07
CA GLY A 96 4.17 11.24 12.75
C GLY A 96 5.49 10.49 12.52
N SER A 97 6.15 10.06 13.58
CA SER A 97 7.41 9.29 13.50
C SER A 97 7.22 7.78 13.33
N ASN A 98 5.99 7.29 13.45
CA ASN A 98 5.66 5.86 13.39
C ASN A 98 4.75 5.57 12.19
N TYR A 99 4.30 4.32 12.11
CA TYR A 99 3.32 3.87 11.16
C TYR A 99 2.10 3.29 11.86
N CYS A 100 0.98 3.30 11.15
CA CYS A 100 -0.19 2.51 11.48
C CYS A 100 -0.42 1.50 10.38
N PHE A 101 -0.87 0.29 10.73
CA PHE A 101 -1.23 -0.73 9.78
C PHE A 101 -2.55 -1.42 10.12
N TYR A 102 -3.17 -2.04 9.12
CA TYR A 102 -4.19 -3.05 9.33
C TYR A 102 -4.05 -4.16 8.29
N ASN A 103 -4.61 -5.33 8.59
CA ASN A 103 -4.65 -6.42 7.65
C ASN A 103 -5.93 -6.35 6.80
N GLY A 104 -5.78 -6.32 5.48
CA GLY A 104 -6.85 -6.14 4.49
C GLY A 104 -7.58 -7.40 4.06
N SER A 105 -7.11 -8.61 4.43
CA SER A 105 -7.74 -9.88 4.02
C SER A 105 -9.15 -10.07 4.57
N HIS A 106 -9.99 -10.77 3.80
CA HIS A 106 -11.35 -11.13 4.20
C HIS A 106 -11.36 -11.92 5.51
N GLY A 107 -12.33 -11.62 6.38
CA GLY A 107 -12.51 -12.30 7.67
C GLY A 107 -11.59 -11.81 8.80
N GLN A 108 -10.68 -10.86 8.54
CA GLN A 108 -9.87 -10.22 9.58
C GLN A 108 -10.49 -8.90 10.01
N ASP A 109 -10.40 -8.60 11.31
CA ASP A 109 -10.77 -7.29 11.84
C ASP A 109 -9.79 -6.23 11.31
N LYS A 110 -10.31 -5.36 10.46
CA LYS A 110 -9.56 -4.26 9.83
C LYS A 110 -9.37 -3.12 10.82
N ILE A 111 -8.66 -3.36 11.92
CA ILE A 111 -8.40 -2.36 12.97
C ILE A 111 -6.99 -1.81 12.80
N TRP A 112 -6.85 -0.48 12.82
CA TRP A 112 -5.55 0.17 12.79
C TRP A 112 -4.75 -0.12 14.06
N LYS A 113 -3.54 -0.63 13.88
CA LYS A 113 -2.55 -0.93 14.92
C LYS A 113 -1.30 -0.12 14.67
N THR A 114 -0.54 0.18 15.72
CA THR A 114 0.75 0.85 15.60
C THR A 114 1.82 -0.15 15.18
N ILE A 115 2.76 0.31 14.35
CA ILE A 115 4.04 -0.36 14.08
C ILE A 115 5.12 0.72 14.03
N THR A 116 6.24 0.48 14.71
CA THR A 116 7.38 1.39 14.63
C THR A 116 8.02 1.31 13.25
N LYS A 117 8.76 2.34 12.86
CA LYS A 117 9.49 2.32 11.60
C LYS A 117 10.48 1.16 11.52
N ASP A 118 11.18 0.87 12.61
CA ASP A 118 12.20 -0.20 12.64
C ASP A 118 11.56 -1.59 12.55
N GLU A 119 10.41 -1.80 13.19
CA GLU A 119 9.63 -3.04 13.03
C GLU A 119 9.17 -3.22 11.59
N LEU A 120 8.63 -2.17 10.95
CA LEU A 120 8.20 -2.22 9.55
C LEU A 120 9.39 -2.48 8.61
N LEU A 121 10.51 -1.80 8.84
CA LEU A 121 11.74 -2.00 8.07
C LEU A 121 12.23 -3.44 8.16
N GLN A 122 12.29 -3.99 9.38
CA GLN A 122 12.69 -5.37 9.61
C GLN A 122 11.70 -6.35 8.95
N GLU A 123 10.40 -6.06 9.01
CA GLU A 123 9.36 -6.89 8.39
C GLU A 123 9.51 -6.94 6.87
N LEU A 124 9.55 -5.77 6.20
CA LEU A 124 9.71 -5.67 4.75
C LEU A 124 11.03 -6.31 4.30
N PHE A 125 12.12 -6.06 5.04
CA PHE A 125 13.40 -6.66 4.75
C PHE A 125 13.34 -8.18 4.89
N THR A 126 12.76 -8.71 5.96
CA THR A 126 12.64 -10.17 6.16
C THR A 126 11.84 -10.81 5.03
N TYR A 127 10.69 -10.24 4.67
CA TYR A 127 9.81 -10.86 3.68
C TYR A 127 10.26 -10.72 2.22
N ARG A 128 11.22 -9.86 1.90
CA ARG A 128 11.76 -9.73 0.53
C ARG A 128 12.30 -11.03 -0.06
N GLN A 129 12.65 -12.00 0.78
CA GLN A 129 13.15 -13.32 0.38
C GLN A 129 12.03 -14.28 -0.04
N HIS A 130 10.77 -13.97 0.25
CA HIS A 130 9.65 -14.82 -0.11
C HIS A 130 9.22 -14.59 -1.56
N GLN A 131 9.03 -15.68 -2.31
CA GLN A 131 8.62 -15.66 -3.73
C GLN A 131 7.30 -14.91 -3.97
N SER A 132 6.42 -14.87 -2.97
CA SER A 132 5.10 -14.21 -3.05
C SER A 132 5.09 -12.76 -2.56
N PHE A 133 6.23 -12.21 -2.15
CA PHE A 133 6.33 -10.84 -1.66
C PHE A 133 6.46 -9.84 -2.81
N GLY A 134 7.62 -9.82 -3.47
CA GLY A 134 7.94 -9.32 -4.82
C GLY A 134 7.62 -7.87 -5.21
N THR A 135 6.52 -7.30 -4.73
CA THR A 135 6.02 -5.98 -5.14
C THR A 135 5.34 -5.28 -3.97
N ILE A 136 5.72 -4.03 -3.76
CA ILE A 136 5.05 -3.09 -2.86
C ILE A 136 4.26 -2.10 -3.70
N GLU A 137 3.03 -1.81 -3.28
CA GLU A 137 2.15 -0.83 -3.88
C GLU A 137 2.14 0.44 -3.05
N VAL A 138 2.22 1.59 -3.69
CA VAL A 138 2.11 2.91 -3.05
C VAL A 138 1.03 3.70 -3.75
N SER A 139 0.06 4.21 -2.99
CA SER A 139 -1.05 5.00 -3.53
C SER A 139 -1.51 6.04 -2.52
N ARG A 140 -2.26 7.06 -2.97
CA ARG A 140 -2.76 8.09 -2.04
C ARG A 140 -3.75 7.47 -1.04
N ALA A 141 -3.59 7.80 0.24
CA ALA A 141 -4.48 7.36 1.29
C ALA A 141 -5.85 8.03 1.14
N ASN A 142 -6.92 7.22 1.17
CA ASN A 142 -8.29 7.75 1.10
C ASN A 142 -8.76 8.37 2.43
N LYS A 143 -8.17 7.94 3.55
CA LYS A 143 -8.53 8.36 4.89
C LYS A 143 -7.33 8.24 5.81
N GLN A 144 -7.18 9.22 6.70
CA GLN A 144 -6.17 9.20 7.75
C GLN A 144 -6.44 8.06 8.75
N PRO A 145 -5.39 7.36 9.22
CA PRO A 145 -5.54 6.23 10.11
C PRO A 145 -5.82 6.71 11.53
N MET A 146 -6.61 5.95 12.28
CA MET A 146 -6.88 6.22 13.68
C MET A 146 -6.73 4.93 14.47
N ILE A 147 -5.69 4.86 15.31
CA ILE A 147 -5.34 3.67 16.10
C ILE A 147 -6.55 3.21 16.92
N GLY A 148 -6.81 1.90 16.88
CA GLY A 148 -7.95 1.29 17.58
C GLY A 148 -9.29 1.43 16.87
N GLN A 149 -9.37 2.16 15.76
CA GLN A 149 -10.58 2.26 14.95
C GLN A 149 -10.54 1.33 13.73
N LYS A 150 -11.72 0.98 13.23
CA LYS A 150 -11.85 0.23 11.97
C LYS A 150 -11.41 1.10 10.79
N ALA A 151 -10.58 0.52 9.92
CA ALA A 151 -10.36 0.98 8.56
C ALA A 151 -11.67 0.78 7.79
N ASN A 152 -12.44 1.87 7.67
CA ASN A 152 -13.67 1.95 6.89
C ASN A 152 -13.35 2.38 5.46
#